data_AF-R7EV13-F1
#
_entry.id   AF-R7EV13-F1
#
_cell.length_a   1.000
_cell.length_b   1.000
_cell.length_c   1.000
_cell.angle_alpha   90.00
_cell.angle_beta   90.00
_cell.angle_gamma   90.00
#
_symmetry.space_group_name_H-M   'P 1'
#
loop_
_entity.id
_entity.type
_entity.pdbx_description
1 polymer ?
#
loop_
_entity_poly.entity_id
_entity_poly.type
_entity_poly.pdbx_seq_one_letter_code
_entity_poly.pdbx_strand_id
1 'polypeptide(L)'
;MASELQCSIYIGREESNSRLAAFLSPTKGTIIDIQVPQSVSRWKPAELMAHCKLEIYKDSSIKIVNLKPNNVTYVNGQQVQKALIDDSATVQLGYQHFTIPLKPILAKFGYKKAYKIDHLQGIYEDYQNKLVNMQLEQTKEASRQRLAGICSTLGMFIMLIPFEKFFGYESQNDGMGIPMIIRMVLMGIALILSISFYLKSRNPANSAVMKRMEINNWLKANYRCPNPECGQPFDAGMEYRRLKVMGKCPYCNCKLTETNYFVNHSAPGFQYS
;
A
#
# COMPACT_ATOMS: atom_id res chain seq x y z
N MET A 1 12.64 8.29 -16.22
CA MET A 1 12.02 7.86 -17.49
C MET A 1 10.81 8.76 -17.72
N ALA A 2 10.69 9.40 -18.89
CA ALA A 2 9.53 10.25 -19.18
C ALA A 2 8.28 9.38 -19.36
N SER A 3 7.23 9.64 -18.60
CA SER A 3 5.94 8.96 -18.74
C SER A 3 5.38 9.18 -20.15
N GLU A 4 4.82 8.13 -20.75
CA GLU A 4 4.30 8.18 -22.12
C GLU A 4 2.99 8.99 -22.16
N LEU A 5 2.84 9.85 -23.16
CA LEU A 5 1.66 10.70 -23.33
C LEU A 5 0.43 9.84 -23.67
N GLN A 6 -0.65 9.95 -22.90
CA GLN A 6 -1.90 9.25 -23.17
C GLN A 6 -2.79 10.06 -24.12
N CYS A 7 -2.97 11.35 -23.84
CA CYS A 7 -3.75 12.24 -24.70
C CYS A 7 -3.42 13.71 -24.49
N SER A 8 -3.85 14.55 -25.43
CA SER A 8 -3.76 16.01 -25.37
C SER A 8 -5.12 16.65 -25.54
N ILE A 9 -5.49 17.52 -24.60
CA ILE A 9 -6.73 18.31 -24.62
C ILE A 9 -6.36 19.77 -24.86
N TYR A 10 -6.92 20.38 -25.89
CA TYR A 10 -6.75 21.78 -26.22
C TYR A 10 -7.90 22.58 -25.62
N ILE A 11 -7.57 23.66 -24.91
CA ILE A 11 -8.55 24.55 -24.26
C ILE A 11 -8.45 25.94 -24.89
N GLY A 12 -9.59 26.47 -25.33
CA GLY A 12 -9.68 27.79 -25.91
C GLY A 12 -11.12 28.30 -25.93
N ARG A 13 -11.32 29.39 -26.65
CA ARG A 13 -12.63 30.01 -26.84
C ARG A 13 -13.25 29.63 -28.19
N GLU A 14 -14.54 29.33 -28.19
CA GLU A 14 -15.34 29.08 -29.41
C GLU A 14 -15.51 30.39 -30.21
N GLU A 15 -15.47 30.30 -31.54
CA GLU A 15 -15.55 31.47 -32.43
C GLU A 15 -16.94 32.10 -32.51
N SER A 16 -18.00 31.29 -32.57
CA SER A 16 -19.38 31.73 -32.75
C SER A 16 -19.96 32.40 -31.50
N ASN A 17 -19.88 31.71 -30.36
CA ASN A 17 -20.61 32.09 -29.14
C ASN A 17 -19.68 32.49 -27.98
N SER A 18 -18.36 32.58 -28.21
CA SER A 18 -17.37 32.88 -27.16
C SER A 18 -17.44 31.95 -25.94
N ARG A 19 -17.87 30.70 -26.12
CA ARG A 19 -17.93 29.70 -25.05
C ARG A 19 -16.62 28.96 -24.85
N LEU A 20 -16.50 28.24 -23.73
CA LEU A 20 -15.32 27.44 -23.43
C LEU A 20 -15.30 26.17 -24.28
N ALA A 21 -14.28 26.04 -25.11
CA ALA A 21 -14.02 24.91 -25.99
C ALA A 21 -12.91 24.03 -25.39
N ALA A 22 -13.18 22.75 -25.20
CA ALA A 22 -12.18 21.75 -24.83
C ALA A 22 -12.20 20.59 -25.85
N PHE A 23 -11.07 20.32 -26.50
CA PHE A 23 -10.98 19.36 -27.60
C PHE A 23 -9.84 18.37 -27.38
N LEU A 24 -10.16 17.07 -27.34
CA LEU A 24 -9.19 16.01 -27.50
C LEU A 24 -8.79 16.01 -28.97
N SER A 25 -7.51 16.28 -29.25
CA SER A 25 -6.83 16.20 -30.56
C SER A 25 -7.75 16.00 -31.80
N PRO A 26 -7.66 16.88 -32.80
CA PRO A 26 -8.72 17.75 -33.37
C PRO A 26 -10.12 17.18 -33.66
N THR A 27 -10.43 15.93 -33.33
CA THR A 27 -11.62 15.21 -33.81
C THR A 27 -12.72 15.03 -32.75
N LYS A 28 -12.41 15.12 -31.45
CA LYS A 28 -13.39 14.87 -30.37
C LYS A 28 -13.34 15.92 -29.28
N GLY A 29 -14.35 16.80 -29.22
CA GLY A 29 -14.41 17.86 -28.22
C GLY A 29 -15.77 18.01 -27.55
N THR A 30 -15.79 18.87 -26.54
CA THR A 30 -16.99 19.30 -25.84
C THR A 30 -16.96 20.82 -25.73
N ILE A 31 -18.13 21.42 -25.90
CA ILE A 31 -18.34 22.83 -25.59
C ILE A 31 -18.95 22.86 -24.20
N ILE A 32 -18.39 23.71 -23.35
CA ILE A 32 -18.89 23.95 -22.01
C ILE A 32 -19.60 25.29 -22.05
N ASP A 33 -20.86 25.30 -21.60
CA ASP A 33 -21.75 26.45 -21.69
C ASP A 33 -21.40 27.52 -20.64
N ILE A 34 -20.21 28.07 -20.79
CA ILE A 34 -19.64 29.14 -19.96
C ILE A 34 -19.09 30.18 -20.93
N GLN A 35 -19.50 31.43 -20.74
CA GLN A 35 -18.96 32.56 -21.50
C GLN A 35 -17.51 32.82 -21.13
N VAL A 36 -16.68 32.99 -22.15
CA VAL A 36 -15.24 33.15 -22.02
C VAL A 36 -14.82 34.51 -22.57
N PRO A 37 -14.01 35.29 -21.82
CA PRO A 37 -13.60 36.61 -22.25
C PRO A 37 -12.68 36.58 -23.48
N GLN A 38 -12.57 37.72 -24.16
CA GLN A 38 -11.71 37.89 -25.34
C GLN A 38 -10.22 37.71 -25.01
N SER A 39 -9.83 37.82 -23.74
CA SER A 39 -8.47 37.52 -23.27
C SER A 39 -8.09 36.05 -23.44
N VAL A 40 -9.06 35.15 -23.66
CA VAL A 40 -8.81 33.74 -23.97
C VAL A 40 -8.81 33.53 -25.49
N SER A 41 -7.77 32.84 -25.94
CA SER A 41 -7.47 32.67 -27.35
C SER A 41 -8.41 31.68 -27.98
N ARG A 42 -8.80 31.94 -29.23
CA ARG A 42 -9.72 31.09 -29.98
C ARG A 42 -9.11 29.70 -30.19
N TRP A 43 -9.97 28.69 -30.12
CA TRP A 43 -9.63 27.34 -30.59
C TRP A 43 -9.78 27.28 -32.10
N LYS A 44 -8.70 26.96 -32.81
CA LYS A 44 -8.68 26.72 -34.25
C LYS A 44 -8.13 25.31 -34.51
N PRO A 45 -9.00 24.33 -34.82
CA PRO A 45 -8.58 22.94 -34.98
C PRO A 45 -7.63 22.73 -36.16
N ALA A 46 -7.80 23.47 -37.27
CA ALA A 46 -6.94 23.37 -38.45
C ALA A 46 -5.50 23.83 -38.21
N GLU A 47 -5.29 24.77 -37.29
CA GLU A 47 -3.98 25.35 -36.96
C GLU A 47 -3.42 24.79 -35.64
N LEU A 48 -4.12 23.86 -34.97
CA LEU A 48 -3.85 23.38 -33.60
C LEU A 48 -3.62 24.52 -32.59
N MET A 49 -4.24 25.68 -32.82
CA MET A 49 -4.10 26.84 -31.97
C MET A 49 -5.19 26.87 -30.92
N ALA A 50 -4.79 26.95 -29.65
CA ALA A 50 -5.68 27.17 -28.51
C ALA A 50 -5.04 28.17 -27.55
N HIS A 51 -5.68 28.41 -26.41
CA HIS A 51 -5.06 29.17 -25.35
C HIS A 51 -4.00 28.34 -24.62
N CYS A 52 -4.38 27.14 -24.16
CA CYS A 52 -3.46 26.20 -23.53
C CYS A 52 -3.78 24.75 -23.94
N LYS A 53 -2.84 23.86 -23.67
CA LYS A 53 -2.97 22.41 -23.89
C LYS A 53 -2.73 21.69 -22.57
N LEU A 54 -3.59 20.74 -22.23
CA LEU A 54 -3.38 19.77 -21.17
C LEU A 54 -2.85 18.48 -21.79
N GLU A 55 -1.71 18.01 -21.29
CA GLU A 55 -1.11 16.72 -21.60
C GLU A 55 -1.41 15.78 -20.43
N ILE A 56 -2.17 14.72 -20.69
CA ILE A 56 -2.44 13.67 -19.71
C ILE A 56 -1.54 12.50 -20.06
N TYR A 57 -0.76 12.04 -19.09
CA TYR A 57 0.18 10.94 -19.24
C TYR A 57 -0.41 9.61 -18.75
N LYS A 58 0.22 8.50 -19.16
CA LYS A 58 -0.19 7.14 -18.76
C LYS A 58 -0.08 6.88 -17.26
N ASP A 59 0.59 7.73 -16.48
CA ASP A 59 0.64 7.68 -15.01
C ASP A 59 -0.44 8.57 -14.35
N SER A 60 -1.34 9.16 -15.14
CA SER A 60 -2.33 10.16 -14.72
C SER A 60 -1.75 11.48 -14.20
N SER A 61 -0.46 11.75 -14.42
CA SER A 61 0.05 13.12 -14.26
C SER A 61 -0.54 14.02 -15.35
N ILE A 62 -0.83 15.27 -14.97
CA ILE A 62 -1.37 16.28 -15.87
C ILE A 62 -0.34 17.38 -16.00
N LYS A 63 -0.03 17.76 -17.24
CA LYS A 63 0.83 18.89 -17.53
C LYS A 63 0.07 19.91 -18.35
N ILE A 64 0.06 21.15 -17.89
CA ILE A 64 -0.45 22.28 -18.65
C ILE A 64 0.69 22.93 -19.43
N VAL A 65 0.41 23.28 -20.68
CA VAL A 65 1.32 23.96 -21.58
C VAL A 65 0.59 25.18 -22.14
N ASN A 66 1.12 26.36 -21.87
CA ASN A 66 0.69 27.57 -22.55
C ASN A 66 1.20 27.53 -24.01
N LEU A 67 0.29 27.72 -24.97
CA LEU A 67 0.62 27.58 -26.40
C LEU A 67 1.25 28.83 -27.00
N LYS A 68 0.99 30.02 -26.44
CA LYS A 68 1.61 31.27 -26.89
C LYS A 68 1.97 32.14 -25.68
N PRO A 69 3.13 32.81 -25.68
CA PRO A 69 3.50 33.73 -24.59
C PRO A 69 2.41 34.78 -24.31
N ASN A 70 1.79 35.33 -25.35
CA ASN A 70 0.75 36.36 -25.26
C ASN A 70 -0.57 35.90 -24.64
N ASN A 71 -0.82 34.59 -24.56
CA ASN A 71 -2.05 34.04 -23.99
C ASN A 71 -2.07 34.24 -22.47
N VAL A 72 -0.92 34.08 -21.81
CA VAL A 72 -0.75 34.16 -20.35
C VAL A 72 -1.67 33.18 -19.58
N THR A 73 -1.08 32.10 -19.08
CA THR A 73 -1.76 31.09 -18.26
C THR A 73 -1.23 31.15 -16.82
N TYR A 74 -2.12 31.11 -15.84
CA TYR A 74 -1.77 31.02 -14.43
C TYR A 74 -2.20 29.68 -13.83
N VAL A 75 -1.37 29.13 -12.95
CA VAL A 75 -1.67 27.97 -12.12
C VAL A 75 -1.44 28.38 -10.66
N ASN A 76 -2.47 28.27 -9.83
CA ASN A 76 -2.44 28.69 -8.43
C ASN A 76 -1.91 30.13 -8.24
N GLY A 77 -2.28 31.03 -9.16
CA GLY A 77 -1.86 32.45 -9.13
C GLY A 77 -0.48 32.74 -9.73
N GLN A 78 0.30 31.72 -10.12
CA GLN A 78 1.62 31.93 -10.76
C GLN A 78 1.54 31.75 -12.26
N GLN A 79 2.15 32.66 -13.02
CA GLN A 79 2.21 32.56 -14.48
C GLN A 79 3.14 31.40 -14.88
N VAL A 80 2.67 30.53 -15.76
CA VAL A 80 3.42 29.36 -16.22
C VAL A 80 3.45 29.27 -17.74
N GLN A 81 4.60 28.88 -18.29
CA GLN A 81 4.66 28.41 -19.68
C GLN A 81 4.35 26.91 -19.75
N LYS A 82 4.87 26.13 -18.81
CA LYS A 82 4.63 24.70 -18.67
C LYS A 82 4.63 24.35 -17.20
N ALA A 83 3.65 23.57 -16.74
CA ALA A 83 3.58 23.15 -15.35
C ALA A 83 2.94 21.78 -15.21
N LEU A 84 3.49 20.92 -14.34
CA LEU A 84 2.76 19.78 -13.80
C LEU A 84 1.72 20.29 -12.80
N ILE A 85 0.49 19.80 -12.90
CA ILE A 85 -0.64 20.22 -12.08
C ILE A 85 -1.38 19.01 -11.50
N ASP A 86 -1.98 19.20 -10.33
CA ASP A 86 -2.94 18.25 -9.76
C ASP A 86 -4.37 18.55 -10.25
N ASP A 87 -5.28 17.60 -10.10
CA ASP A 87 -6.69 17.75 -10.43
C ASP A 87 -7.43 18.80 -9.58
N SER A 88 -6.82 19.21 -8.47
CA SER A 88 -7.26 20.25 -7.55
C SER A 88 -6.71 21.64 -7.88
N ALA A 89 -5.80 21.76 -8.85
CA ALA A 89 -5.14 23.03 -9.17
C ALA A 89 -6.13 24.05 -9.76
N THR A 90 -5.96 25.33 -9.37
CA THR A 90 -6.72 26.44 -9.94
C THR A 90 -6.00 26.94 -11.17
N VAL A 91 -6.62 26.77 -12.34
CA VAL A 91 -6.07 27.21 -13.63
C VAL A 91 -6.84 28.44 -14.11
N GLN A 92 -6.11 29.49 -14.46
CA GLN A 92 -6.68 30.76 -14.94
C GLN A 92 -6.07 31.15 -16.28
N LEU A 93 -6.88 31.72 -17.16
CA LEU A 93 -6.54 32.03 -18.56
C LEU A 93 -6.66 33.53 -18.85
N GLY A 94 -5.67 34.07 -19.55
CA GLY A 94 -5.63 35.45 -19.97
C GLY A 94 -5.41 36.45 -18.84
N TYR A 95 -5.22 37.72 -19.21
CA TYR A 95 -5.01 38.82 -18.27
C TYR A 95 -6.19 39.08 -17.32
N GLN A 96 -7.40 38.62 -17.68
CA GLN A 96 -8.58 38.70 -16.82
C GLN A 96 -8.69 37.57 -15.79
N HIS A 97 -7.69 36.69 -15.70
CA HIS A 97 -7.64 35.59 -14.73
C HIS A 97 -8.90 34.70 -14.77
N PHE A 98 -9.41 34.42 -15.97
CA PHE A 98 -10.62 33.61 -16.14
C PHE A 98 -10.36 32.18 -15.65
N THR A 99 -11.04 31.77 -14.57
CA THR A 99 -10.82 30.47 -13.94
C THR A 99 -11.58 29.38 -14.67
N ILE A 100 -10.89 28.33 -15.13
CA ILE A 100 -11.53 27.22 -15.83
C ILE A 100 -12.03 26.15 -14.85
N PRO A 101 -13.18 25.50 -15.14
CA PRO A 101 -13.64 24.34 -14.39
C PRO A 101 -12.84 23.09 -14.77
N LEU A 102 -11.63 22.95 -14.20
CA LEU A 102 -10.69 21.87 -14.53
C LEU A 102 -11.29 20.48 -14.27
N LYS A 103 -11.90 20.25 -13.09
CA LYS A 103 -12.49 18.95 -12.72
C LYS A 103 -13.56 18.47 -13.70
N PRO A 104 -14.59 19.28 -14.07
CA PRO A 104 -15.57 18.91 -15.09
C PRO A 104 -14.96 18.61 -16.47
N ILE A 105 -13.94 19.39 -16.89
CA ILE A 105 -13.25 19.15 -18.16
C ILE A 105 -12.58 17.77 -18.12
N LEU A 106 -11.77 17.50 -17.09
CA LEU A 106 -11.07 16.23 -16.93
C LEU A 106 -12.03 15.04 -16.84
N ALA A 107 -13.14 15.17 -16.10
CA ALA A 107 -14.16 14.14 -15.98
C ALA A 107 -14.82 13.81 -17.33
N LYS A 108 -15.15 14.81 -18.15
CA LYS A 108 -15.73 14.61 -19.49
C LYS A 108 -14.79 13.85 -20.44
N PHE A 109 -13.48 13.99 -20.27
CA PHE A 109 -12.47 13.25 -21.03
C PHE A 109 -12.05 11.93 -20.39
N GLY A 110 -12.75 11.48 -19.33
CA GLY A 110 -12.53 10.19 -18.69
C GLY A 110 -11.25 10.11 -17.86
N TYR A 111 -10.72 11.25 -17.39
CA TYR A 111 -9.59 11.27 -16.48
C TYR A 111 -9.96 10.60 -15.14
N LYS A 112 -9.10 9.69 -14.69
CA LYS A 112 -9.17 9.07 -13.35
C LYS A 112 -7.89 9.36 -12.60
N LYS A 113 -8.02 9.94 -11.41
CA LYS A 113 -6.90 10.22 -10.50
C LYS A 113 -6.15 8.92 -10.19
N ALA A 114 -4.83 8.96 -10.30
CA ALA A 114 -3.99 7.88 -9.83
C ALA A 114 -3.66 8.09 -8.34
N TYR A 115 -3.72 7.00 -7.58
CA TYR A 115 -3.41 7.02 -6.15
C TYR A 115 -2.12 6.26 -5.86
N LYS A 116 -1.35 6.81 -4.92
CA LYS A 116 -0.07 6.24 -4.50
C LYS A 116 -0.26 4.98 -3.66
N ILE A 117 0.47 3.92 -3.97
CA ILE A 117 0.41 2.66 -3.22
C ILE A 117 1.69 2.26 -2.48
N ASP A 118 2.80 2.98 -2.59
CA ASP A 118 4.08 2.55 -1.99
C ASP A 118 3.99 2.25 -0.48
N HIS A 119 3.23 3.05 0.26
CA HIS A 119 3.06 2.87 1.69
C HIS A 119 2.43 1.52 2.06
N LEU A 120 1.66 0.93 1.14
CA LEU A 120 1.02 -0.37 1.31
C LEU A 120 2.03 -1.52 1.28
N GLN A 121 3.20 -1.33 0.65
CA GLN A 121 4.25 -2.35 0.63
C GLN A 121 4.75 -2.65 2.05
N GLY A 122 5.14 -1.62 2.80
CA GLY A 122 5.63 -1.78 4.17
C GLY A 122 4.57 -2.40 5.09
N ILE A 123 3.31 -1.99 4.94
CA ILE A 123 2.20 -2.55 5.72
C ILE A 123 2.01 -4.06 5.43
N TYR A 124 2.13 -4.47 4.18
CA TYR A 124 2.01 -5.87 3.80
C TYR A 124 3.20 -6.71 4.28
N GLU A 125 4.42 -6.18 4.19
CA GLU A 125 5.63 -6.82 4.72
C GLU A 125 5.55 -7.01 6.24
N ASP A 126 5.10 -5.99 6.97
CA ASP A 126 4.87 -6.08 8.42
C ASP A 126 3.84 -7.16 8.79
N TYR A 127 2.77 -7.30 8.01
CA TYR A 127 1.79 -8.36 8.19
C TYR A 127 2.42 -9.75 8.00
N GLN A 128 3.22 -9.94 6.96
CA GLN A 128 3.92 -11.21 6.72
C GLN A 128 4.90 -11.54 7.86
N ASN A 129 5.67 -10.55 8.31
CA ASN A 129 6.59 -10.70 9.43
C ASN A 129 5.85 -11.10 10.72
N LYS A 130 4.68 -10.51 10.99
CA LYS A 130 3.84 -10.88 12.15
C LYS A 130 3.33 -12.32 12.06
N LEU A 131 2.93 -12.79 10.88
CA LEU A 131 2.51 -14.18 10.68
C LEU A 131 3.66 -15.17 10.89
N VAL A 132 4.85 -14.88 10.35
CA VAL A 132 6.05 -15.71 10.53
C VAL A 132 6.44 -15.76 12.00
N ASN A 133 6.45 -14.62 12.69
CA ASN A 133 6.75 -14.57 14.12
C ASN A 133 5.77 -15.40 14.95
N MET A 134 4.48 -15.37 14.62
CA MET A 134 3.49 -16.23 15.27
C MET A 134 3.78 -17.72 15.06
N GLN A 135 4.16 -18.14 13.85
CA GLN A 135 4.54 -19.53 13.59
C GLN A 135 5.82 -19.93 14.34
N LEU A 136 6.79 -19.03 14.44
CA LEU A 136 8.01 -19.26 15.24
C LEU A 136 7.69 -19.40 16.73
N GLU A 137 6.76 -18.60 17.27
CA GLU A 137 6.30 -18.76 18.65
C GLU A 137 5.61 -20.12 18.85
N GLN A 138 4.72 -20.52 17.93
CA GLN A 138 4.04 -21.80 18.00
C GLN A 138 5.00 -22.99 17.92
N THR A 139 6.03 -22.93 17.06
CA THR A 139 7.04 -23.99 16.95
C THR A 139 7.94 -24.05 18.19
N LYS A 140 8.25 -22.90 18.80
CA LYS A 140 8.95 -22.82 20.10
C LYS A 140 8.10 -23.39 21.24
N GLU A 141 6.81 -23.10 21.27
CA GLU A 141 5.90 -23.66 22.27
C GLU A 141 5.69 -25.16 22.08
N ALA A 142 5.49 -25.63 20.84
CA ALA A 142 5.37 -27.04 20.51
C ALA A 142 6.66 -27.82 20.82
N SER A 143 7.83 -27.26 20.56
CA SER A 143 9.11 -27.90 20.93
C SER A 143 9.30 -27.96 22.45
N ARG A 144 8.91 -26.93 23.20
CA ARG A 144 8.89 -26.96 24.67
C ARG A 144 7.93 -28.03 25.21
N GLN A 145 6.75 -28.17 24.62
CA GLN A 145 5.81 -29.23 24.99
C GLN A 145 6.36 -30.63 24.67
N ARG A 146 7.00 -30.80 23.50
CA ARG A 146 7.67 -32.06 23.14
C ARG A 146 8.80 -32.42 24.11
N LEU A 147 9.60 -31.45 24.55
CA LEU A 147 10.63 -31.66 25.56
C LEU A 147 10.02 -32.10 26.90
N ALA A 148 8.94 -31.47 27.36
CA ALA A 148 8.23 -31.92 28.56
C ALA A 148 7.69 -33.35 28.41
N GLY A 149 7.19 -33.72 27.23
CA GLY A 149 6.78 -35.09 26.91
C GLY A 149 7.93 -36.09 26.95
N ILE A 150 9.07 -35.77 26.32
CA ILE A 150 10.28 -36.63 26.30
C ILE A 150 10.86 -36.80 27.72
N CYS A 151 10.91 -35.73 28.52
CA CYS A 151 11.36 -35.83 29.92
C CYS A 151 10.42 -36.72 30.75
N SER A 152 9.10 -36.65 30.51
CA SER A 152 8.12 -37.48 31.20
C SER A 152 8.24 -38.96 30.81
N THR A 153 8.46 -39.27 29.52
CA THR A 153 8.64 -40.66 29.06
C THR A 153 9.97 -41.25 29.51
N LEU A 154 11.07 -40.49 29.48
CA LEU A 154 12.36 -40.93 30.04
C LEU A 154 12.25 -41.21 31.55
N GLY A 155 11.53 -40.37 32.30
CA GLY A 155 11.23 -40.63 33.72
C GLY A 155 10.50 -41.95 33.95
N MET A 156 9.61 -42.34 33.03
CA MET A 156 8.91 -43.64 33.07
C MET A 156 9.84 -44.82 32.73
N PHE A 157 10.73 -44.68 31.75
CA PHE A 157 11.71 -45.74 31.40
C PHE A 157 12.72 -46.02 32.51
N ILE A 158 13.14 -44.99 33.25
CA ILE A 158 14.00 -45.14 34.44
C ILE A 158 13.33 -46.00 35.53
N MET A 159 11.99 -46.08 35.54
CA MET A 159 11.23 -46.91 36.49
C MET A 159 11.02 -48.35 36.04
N LEU A 160 10.89 -48.60 34.73
CA LEU A 160 10.54 -49.93 34.18
C LEU A 160 11.74 -50.85 33.97
N ILE A 161 12.93 -50.29 33.75
CA ILE A 161 14.13 -51.09 33.54
C ILE A 161 14.80 -51.34 34.91
N PRO A 162 14.94 -52.59 35.38
CA PRO A 162 15.86 -52.88 36.46
C PRO A 162 17.26 -52.51 35.98
N PHE A 163 17.78 -51.40 36.51
CA PHE A 163 19.04 -50.76 36.10
C PHE A 163 20.22 -51.75 36.03
N GLU A 164 20.16 -52.80 36.85
CA GLU A 164 21.04 -53.95 36.91
C GLU A 164 21.25 -54.65 35.55
N LYS A 165 20.22 -54.72 34.69
CA LYS A 165 20.28 -55.47 33.42
C LYS A 165 20.77 -54.67 32.21
N PHE A 166 20.72 -53.34 32.23
CA PHE A 166 21.03 -52.52 31.05
C PHE A 166 22.50 -52.11 30.96
N PHE A 167 23.17 -51.87 32.09
CA PHE A 167 24.59 -51.52 32.12
C PHE A 167 25.53 -52.71 32.35
N GLY A 168 25.01 -53.94 32.35
CA GLY A 168 25.82 -55.15 32.56
C GLY A 168 26.56 -55.17 33.90
N TYR A 169 26.01 -54.49 34.92
CA TYR A 169 26.61 -54.43 36.25
C TYR A 169 25.92 -55.48 37.14
N GLU A 170 26.46 -56.71 37.11
CA GLU A 170 26.05 -57.80 38.00
C GLU A 170 26.67 -57.56 39.38
N SER A 171 25.91 -56.91 40.27
CA SER A 171 26.32 -56.68 41.66
C SER A 171 26.10 -57.95 42.47
N GLN A 172 27.18 -58.71 42.69
CA GLN A 172 27.23 -59.92 43.52
C GLN A 172 27.21 -59.63 45.04
N ASN A 173 26.67 -58.49 45.47
CA ASN A 173 26.47 -58.13 46.88
C ASN A 173 25.26 -57.19 47.02
N ASP A 174 24.61 -57.33 48.17
CA ASP A 174 23.26 -56.91 48.57
C ASP A 174 23.00 -55.39 48.61
N GLY A 175 23.05 -54.73 47.46
CA GLY A 175 22.52 -53.39 47.28
C GLY A 175 23.48 -52.42 46.60
N MET A 176 23.29 -52.25 45.29
CA MET A 176 23.56 -50.96 44.65
C MET A 176 22.78 -50.82 43.34
N GLY A 177 21.46 -51.01 43.43
CA GLY A 177 20.54 -50.24 42.59
C GLY A 177 20.47 -48.81 43.11
N ILE A 178 20.22 -47.82 42.25
CA ILE A 178 19.96 -46.43 42.69
C ILE A 178 19.02 -46.46 43.90
N PRO A 179 19.41 -45.90 45.06
CA PRO A 179 18.60 -45.93 46.28
C PRO A 179 17.16 -45.50 45.98
N MET A 180 16.18 -46.24 46.51
CA MET A 180 14.75 -45.94 46.34
C MET A 180 14.42 -44.45 46.57
N ILE A 181 15.13 -43.83 47.52
CA ILE A 181 15.01 -42.40 47.85
C ILE A 181 15.35 -41.50 46.66
N ILE A 182 16.43 -41.79 45.93
CA ILE A 182 16.85 -40.99 44.76
C ILE A 182 15.83 -41.12 43.62
N ARG A 183 15.23 -42.31 43.44
CA ARG A 183 14.14 -42.51 42.47
C ARG A 183 12.90 -41.68 42.80
N MET A 184 12.49 -41.65 44.06
CA MET A 184 11.35 -40.86 44.53
C MET A 184 11.59 -39.35 44.36
N VAL A 185 12.81 -38.87 44.62
CA VAL A 185 13.18 -37.46 44.41
C VAL A 185 13.13 -37.07 42.93
N LEU A 186 13.66 -37.89 42.03
CA LEU A 186 13.60 -37.66 40.58
C LEU A 186 12.15 -37.61 40.07
N MET A 187 11.28 -38.47 40.60
CA MET A 187 9.85 -38.48 40.26
C MET A 187 9.14 -37.21 40.74
N GLY A 188 9.43 -36.75 41.96
CA GLY A 188 8.91 -35.49 42.48
C GLY A 188 9.29 -34.31 41.60
N ILE A 189 10.55 -34.22 41.17
CA ILE A 189 11.04 -33.16 40.28
C ILE A 189 10.36 -33.24 38.91
N ALA A 190 10.23 -34.43 38.31
CA ALA A 190 9.57 -34.61 37.02
C ALA A 190 8.08 -34.23 37.06
N LEU A 191 7.39 -34.55 38.15
CA LEU A 191 5.97 -34.21 38.36
C LEU A 191 5.78 -32.70 38.55
N ILE A 192 6.64 -32.04 39.31
CA ILE A 192 6.60 -30.58 39.47
C ILE A 192 6.86 -29.88 38.12
N LEU A 193 7.85 -30.35 37.35
CA LEU A 193 8.15 -29.80 36.03
C LEU A 193 6.96 -29.99 35.07
N SER A 194 6.34 -31.17 35.01
CA SER A 194 5.21 -31.43 34.11
C SER A 194 3.99 -30.58 34.45
N ILE A 195 3.65 -30.41 35.74
CA ILE A 195 2.56 -29.53 36.19
C ILE A 195 2.86 -28.08 35.85
N SER A 196 4.10 -27.62 36.08
CA SER A 196 4.49 -26.23 35.78
C SER A 196 4.38 -25.90 34.28
N PHE A 197 4.77 -26.82 33.41
CA PHE A 197 4.64 -26.66 31.96
C PHE A 197 3.17 -26.75 31.51
N TYR A 198 2.38 -27.64 32.11
CA TYR A 198 0.95 -27.80 31.80
C TYR A 198 0.16 -26.52 32.11
N LEU A 199 0.37 -25.93 33.29
CA LEU A 199 -0.31 -24.69 33.69
C LEU A 199 0.10 -23.50 32.79
N LYS A 200 1.40 -23.38 32.45
CA LYS A 200 1.89 -22.33 31.55
C LYS A 200 1.34 -22.46 30.13
N SER A 201 1.10 -23.68 29.67
CA SER A 201 0.59 -23.96 28.33
C SER A 201 -0.91 -23.68 28.16
N ARG A 202 -1.69 -23.63 29.24
CA ARG A 202 -3.16 -23.59 29.16
C ARG A 202 -3.76 -22.20 29.08
N ASN A 203 -2.95 -21.14 28.98
CA ASN A 203 -3.44 -19.76 28.96
C ASN A 203 -4.24 -19.47 27.67
N PRO A 204 -5.59 -19.44 27.71
CA PRO A 204 -6.44 -19.42 26.51
C PRO A 204 -6.46 -18.04 25.84
N ALA A 205 -6.10 -16.99 26.59
CA ALA A 205 -5.96 -15.62 26.09
C ALA A 205 -4.86 -15.47 25.01
N ASN A 206 -3.89 -16.39 24.97
CA ASN A 206 -2.82 -16.41 23.97
C ASN A 206 -3.07 -17.39 22.82
N SER A 207 -4.31 -17.87 22.65
CA SER A 207 -4.61 -18.84 21.60
C SER A 207 -4.18 -18.29 20.23
N ALA A 208 -3.50 -19.15 19.46
CA ALA A 208 -3.03 -18.88 18.11
C ALA A 208 -4.12 -18.27 17.21
N VAL A 209 -5.37 -18.69 17.42
CA VAL A 209 -6.55 -18.23 16.67
C VAL A 209 -6.83 -16.75 16.96
N MET A 210 -6.81 -16.33 18.23
CA MET A 210 -7.03 -14.93 18.60
C MET A 210 -5.90 -14.02 18.09
N LYS A 211 -4.64 -14.44 18.23
CA LYS A 211 -3.49 -13.71 17.66
C LYS A 211 -3.63 -13.54 16.15
N ARG A 212 -4.08 -14.58 15.44
CA ARG A 212 -4.30 -14.53 13.99
C ARG A 212 -5.45 -13.60 13.61
N MET A 213 -6.54 -13.61 14.38
CA MET A 213 -7.66 -12.70 14.18
C MET A 213 -7.24 -11.24 14.39
N GLU A 214 -6.46 -10.96 15.43
CA GLU A 214 -5.92 -9.63 15.71
C GLU A 214 -5.03 -9.12 14.57
N ILE A 215 -4.09 -9.93 14.09
CA ILE A 215 -3.21 -9.57 12.97
C ILE A 215 -4.03 -9.32 11.69
N ASN A 216 -5.05 -10.14 11.41
CA ASN A 216 -5.95 -9.94 10.28
C ASN A 216 -6.77 -8.65 10.41
N ASN A 217 -7.25 -8.33 11.62
CA ASN A 217 -7.99 -7.09 11.88
C ASN A 217 -7.08 -5.86 11.75
N TRP A 218 -5.84 -5.95 12.23
CA TRP A 218 -4.83 -4.91 12.04
C TRP A 218 -4.52 -4.69 10.55
N LEU A 219 -4.40 -5.76 9.76
CA LEU A 219 -4.23 -5.64 8.31
C LEU A 219 -5.44 -4.94 7.68
N LYS A 220 -6.67 -5.36 7.97
CA LYS A 220 -7.90 -4.71 7.46
C LYS A 220 -8.00 -3.24 7.88
N ALA A 221 -7.46 -2.87 9.03
CA ALA A 221 -7.45 -1.49 9.47
C ALA A 221 -6.49 -0.63 8.64
N ASN A 222 -5.29 -1.13 8.34
CA ASN A 222 -4.21 -0.32 7.75
C ASN A 222 -4.03 -0.50 6.23
N TYR A 223 -4.34 -1.67 5.70
CA TYR A 223 -4.16 -2.03 4.28
C TYR A 223 -5.45 -1.75 3.49
N ARG A 224 -5.67 -0.47 3.20
CA ARG A 224 -6.91 0.04 2.57
C ARG A 224 -6.63 0.75 1.26
N CYS A 225 -7.67 0.86 0.45
CA CYS A 225 -7.63 1.66 -0.76
C CYS A 225 -7.36 3.14 -0.43
N PRO A 226 -6.35 3.78 -1.04
CA PRO A 226 -6.02 5.19 -0.80
C PRO A 226 -7.07 6.17 -1.36
N ASN A 227 -8.04 5.69 -2.13
CA ASN A 227 -9.15 6.52 -2.60
C ASN A 227 -10.12 6.81 -1.43
N PRO A 228 -10.35 8.08 -1.06
CA PRO A 228 -11.26 8.45 0.04
C PRO A 228 -12.71 8.00 -0.18
N GLU A 229 -13.15 7.87 -1.44
CA GLU A 229 -14.51 7.39 -1.76
C GLU A 229 -14.65 5.87 -1.58
N CYS A 230 -13.55 5.13 -1.72
CA CYS A 230 -13.58 3.68 -1.60
C CYS A 230 -13.33 3.25 -0.16
N GLY A 231 -12.15 3.60 0.40
CA GLY A 231 -11.74 3.25 1.77
C GLY A 231 -11.76 1.76 2.15
N GLN A 232 -12.09 0.87 1.20
CA GLN A 232 -12.27 -0.55 1.43
C GLN A 232 -10.92 -1.21 1.76
N PRO A 233 -10.88 -2.14 2.73
CA PRO A 233 -9.70 -2.93 3.02
C PRO A 233 -9.42 -3.89 1.86
N PHE A 234 -8.15 -4.08 1.55
CA PHE A 234 -7.74 -5.16 0.65
C PHE A 234 -7.65 -6.47 1.43
N ASP A 235 -8.07 -7.57 0.80
CA ASP A 235 -8.01 -8.89 1.42
C ASP A 235 -6.56 -9.34 1.69
N ALA A 236 -6.39 -10.21 2.68
CA ALA A 236 -5.09 -10.79 3.01
C ALA A 236 -4.45 -11.60 1.85
N GLY A 237 -5.27 -12.10 0.92
CA GLY A 237 -4.79 -12.78 -0.30
C GLY A 237 -4.38 -11.84 -1.43
N MET A 238 -4.58 -10.53 -1.27
CA MET A 238 -4.19 -9.50 -2.23
C MET A 238 -2.80 -8.95 -1.87
N GLU A 239 -1.78 -9.67 -2.31
CA GLU A 239 -0.39 -9.25 -2.08
C GLU A 239 -0.08 -7.91 -2.78
N TYR A 240 0.84 -7.14 -2.20
CA TYR A 240 1.29 -5.87 -2.78
C TYR A 240 1.74 -6.04 -4.24
N ARG A 241 2.48 -7.12 -4.54
CA ARG A 241 2.95 -7.43 -5.89
C ARG A 241 1.79 -7.65 -6.87
N ARG A 242 0.70 -8.29 -6.43
CA ARG A 242 -0.49 -8.51 -7.25
C ARG A 242 -1.25 -7.21 -7.50
N LEU A 243 -1.39 -6.37 -6.47
CA LEU A 243 -1.96 -5.03 -6.59
C LEU A 243 -1.18 -4.17 -7.59
N LYS A 244 0.15 -4.22 -7.54
CA LYS A 244 1.04 -3.53 -8.48
C LYS A 244 0.78 -3.95 -9.93
N VAL A 245 0.70 -5.26 -10.19
CA VAL A 245 0.46 -5.79 -11.55
C VAL A 245 -0.93 -5.41 -12.06
N MET A 246 -1.95 -5.44 -11.21
CA MET A 246 -3.30 -5.01 -11.60
C MET A 246 -3.35 -3.51 -11.91
N GLY A 247 -2.58 -2.69 -11.19
CA GLY A 247 -2.52 -1.23 -11.36
C GLY A 247 -3.85 -0.52 -11.11
N LYS A 248 -4.84 -1.24 -10.58
CA LYS A 248 -6.21 -0.78 -10.35
C LYS A 248 -6.79 -1.41 -9.09
N CYS A 249 -7.62 -0.66 -8.36
CA CYS A 249 -8.39 -1.20 -7.24
C CYS A 249 -9.52 -2.12 -7.75
N PRO A 250 -9.71 -3.34 -7.22
CA PRO A 250 -10.75 -4.26 -7.67
C PRO A 250 -12.18 -3.78 -7.32
N TYR A 251 -12.33 -2.94 -6.29
CA TYR A 251 -13.65 -2.48 -5.84
C TYR A 251 -14.10 -1.21 -6.59
N CYS A 252 -13.26 -0.17 -6.61
CA CYS A 252 -13.63 1.12 -7.21
C CYS A 252 -12.99 1.39 -8.58
N ASN A 253 -12.15 0.50 -9.10
CA ASN A 253 -11.44 0.68 -10.37
C ASN A 253 -10.62 1.99 -10.46
N CYS A 254 -10.20 2.56 -9.31
CA CYS A 254 -9.25 3.66 -9.29
C CYS A 254 -7.88 3.18 -9.76
N LYS A 255 -7.11 4.06 -10.38
CA LYS A 255 -5.77 3.73 -10.89
C LYS A 255 -4.75 3.85 -9.76
N LEU A 256 -3.82 2.92 -9.68
CA LEU A 256 -2.81 2.85 -8.62
C LEU A 256 -1.42 3.01 -9.25
N THR A 257 -0.56 3.83 -8.63
CA THR A 257 0.77 4.16 -9.15
C THR A 257 1.83 4.20 -8.04
N GLU A 258 3.10 3.96 -8.40
CA GLU A 258 4.24 3.93 -7.46
C GLU A 258 5.02 5.25 -7.38
N THR A 259 4.89 6.15 -8.36
CA THR A 259 5.79 7.31 -8.45
C THR A 259 5.10 8.64 -8.18
N ASN A 260 5.78 9.48 -7.39
CA ASN A 260 5.52 10.91 -7.30
C ASN A 260 6.11 11.59 -8.54
N TYR A 261 5.27 12.18 -9.39
CA TYR A 261 5.71 13.25 -10.29
C TYR A 261 4.86 14.50 -10.06
N PHE A 262 4.89 15.00 -8.82
CA PHE A 262 4.54 16.39 -8.55
C PHE A 262 5.85 17.12 -8.30
N VAL A 263 6.37 17.79 -9.33
CA VAL A 263 7.42 18.77 -9.16
C VAL A 263 6.73 20.03 -8.65
N ASN A 264 6.99 20.40 -7.40
CA ASN A 264 6.73 21.74 -6.89
C ASN A 264 7.47 22.74 -7.80
N HIS A 265 6.73 23.69 -8.37
CA HIS A 265 7.35 24.86 -8.97
C HIS A 265 7.86 25.75 -7.84
N SER A 266 9.15 25.71 -7.59
CA SER A 266 9.88 26.84 -7.02
C SER A 266 10.78 27.43 -8.11
N ALA A 267 10.30 28.54 -8.66
CA ALA A 267 10.97 29.67 -9.32
C ALA A 267 12.05 29.44 -10.41
N PRO A 268 12.06 30.26 -11.49
CA PRO A 268 13.23 30.43 -12.33
C PRO A 268 14.27 31.29 -11.59
N GLY A 269 15.49 30.79 -11.41
CA GLY A 269 16.55 31.61 -10.83
C GLY A 269 17.91 30.91 -10.84
N PHE A 270 18.89 31.59 -11.44
CA PHE A 270 20.32 31.31 -11.47
C PHE A 270 20.82 30.26 -12.48
N GLN A 271 21.04 30.77 -13.70
CA GLN A 271 22.26 30.48 -14.44
C GLN A 271 23.46 30.81 -13.55
N TYR A 272 24.35 29.83 -13.33
CA TYR A 272 25.73 30.10 -12.99
C TYR A 272 26.55 29.92 -14.27
N SER A 273 27.22 31.02 -14.64
CA SER A 273 28.47 31.13 -15.39
C SER A 273 28.57 30.43 -16.74
#